data_AF-A0A947K251-F1
#
_entry.id   AF-A0A947K251-F1
#
_cell.length_a   1.000
_cell.length_b   1.000
_cell.length_c   1.000
_cell.angle_alpha   90.00
_cell.angle_beta   90.00
_cell.angle_gamma   90.00
#
_symmetry.space_group_name_H-M   'P 1'
#
loop_
_entity.id
_entity.type
_entity.pdbx_description
1 polymer ?
#
loop_
_entity_poly.entity_id
_entity_poly.type
_entity_poly.pdbx_seq_one_letter_code
_entity_poly.pdbx_strand_id
1 'polypeptide(L)'
;MSQRVGNYYVTLRCNDSCEFCVIWDNDQHKKIEEKAYDLARFKELGVARLNILGGEPLLRSDLPQILQQAKNLDLNVDLTTNGILYPE
;
A
#
# COMPACT_ATOMS: atom_id res chain seq x y z
N MET A 1 -3.99 20.72 -15.11
CA MET A 1 -2.81 20.16 -14.40
C MET A 1 -2.97 18.66 -14.35
N SER A 2 -1.99 17.89 -14.83
CA SER A 2 -2.04 16.42 -14.82
C SER A 2 -1.95 15.92 -13.38
N GLN A 3 -3.03 15.35 -12.85
CA GLN A 3 -3.00 14.71 -11.53
C GLN A 3 -2.15 13.43 -11.63
N ARG A 4 -1.09 13.33 -10.82
CA ARG A 4 -0.25 12.13 -10.75
C ARG A 4 -0.88 11.12 -9.77
N VAL A 5 -0.72 9.84 -10.11
CA VAL A 5 -1.10 8.71 -9.26
C VAL A 5 0.18 8.04 -8.75
N GLY A 6 0.25 7.82 -7.44
CA GLY A 6 1.32 7.07 -6.79
C GLY A 6 0.83 5.67 -6.38
N ASN A 7 1.68 4.66 -6.52
CA ASN A 7 1.42 3.31 -6.01
C ASN A 7 2.39 3.04 -4.86
N TYR A 8 1.86 2.80 -3.66
CA TYR A 8 2.65 2.48 -2.47
C TYR A 8 2.37 1.04 -2.02
N TYR A 9 3.32 0.15 -2.29
CA TYR A 9 3.35 -1.22 -1.80
C TYR A 9 3.78 -1.22 -0.33
N VAL A 10 2.81 -1.19 0.59
CA VAL A 10 3.10 -1.11 2.03
C VAL A 10 3.72 -2.40 2.55
N THR A 11 3.38 -3.54 1.94
CA THR A 11 4.01 -4.82 2.19
C THR A 11 4.13 -5.57 0.87
N LEU A 12 5.02 -6.56 0.84
CA LEU A 12 5.09 -7.55 -0.23
C LEU A 12 4.71 -8.96 0.26
N ARG A 13 4.34 -9.09 1.53
CA ARG A 13 3.77 -10.33 2.08
C ARG A 13 2.29 -10.40 1.73
N CYS A 14 1.82 -11.60 1.36
CA CYS A 14 0.42 -11.87 1.08
C CYS A 14 -0.01 -13.13 1.82
N ASN A 15 -1.28 -13.20 2.23
CA ASN A 15 -1.91 -14.40 2.80
C ASN A 15 -2.62 -15.25 1.72
N ASP A 16 -2.47 -14.87 0.45
CA ASP A 16 -3.02 -15.58 -0.70
C ASP A 16 -1.94 -15.79 -1.78
N SER A 17 -2.17 -16.74 -2.68
CA SER A 17 -1.24 -17.22 -3.70
C SER A 17 -1.88 -17.23 -5.09
N CYS A 18 -2.42 -16.09 -5.51
CA CYS A 18 -3.11 -15.95 -6.81
C CYS A 18 -2.19 -16.35 -7.97
N GLU A 19 -2.67 -17.22 -8.87
CA GLU A 19 -1.89 -17.77 -10.00
C GLU A 19 -1.25 -16.70 -10.91
N PHE A 20 -1.91 -15.55 -11.06
CA PHE A 20 -1.44 -14.45 -11.91
C PHE A 20 -0.50 -13.46 -11.21
N CYS A 21 -0.24 -13.62 -9.91
CA CYS A 21 0.43 -12.59 -9.11
C CYS A 21 1.95 -12.81 -9.02
N VAL A 22 2.70 -11.84 -9.55
CA VAL A 22 4.18 -11.84 -9.55
C VAL A 22 4.81 -11.39 -8.22
N ILE A 23 4.01 -10.99 -7.23
CA ILE A 23 4.52 -10.43 -5.97
C ILE A 23 4.79 -11.53 -4.96
N TRP A 24 3.81 -12.41 -4.70
CA TRP A 24 3.95 -13.46 -3.69
C TRP A 24 4.89 -14.59 -4.13
N ASP A 25 4.98 -14.83 -5.45
CA ASP A 25 5.83 -15.87 -6.08
C ASP A 25 7.33 -15.50 -6.08
N ASN A 26 7.71 -14.42 -5.40
CA ASN A 26 9.10 -14.05 -5.19
C ASN A 26 9.47 -14.13 -3.71
N ASP A 27 10.18 -15.19 -3.32
CA ASP A 27 10.61 -15.41 -1.94
C ASP A 27 11.54 -14.33 -1.37
N GLN A 28 12.20 -13.53 -2.21
CA GLN A 28 13.01 -12.41 -1.73
C GLN A 28 12.13 -11.30 -1.15
N HIS A 29 10.92 -11.12 -1.66
CA HIS A 29 9.99 -10.11 -1.17
C HIS A 29 9.56 -10.35 0.28
N LYS A 30 9.49 -11.63 0.71
CA LYS A 30 9.16 -12.00 2.09
C LYS A 30 10.22 -11.60 3.10
N LYS A 31 11.45 -11.30 2.64
CA LYS A 31 12.60 -10.92 3.47
C LYS A 31 12.78 -9.41 3.58
N ILE A 32 12.04 -8.62 2.80
CA ILE A 32 12.14 -7.17 2.81
C ILE A 32 11.52 -6.64 4.10
N GLU A 33 12.28 -5.84 4.84
CA GLU A 33 11.82 -5.20 6.06
C GLU A 33 10.75 -4.15 5.73
N GLU A 34 9.60 -4.25 6.39
CA GLU A 34 8.51 -3.29 6.23
C GLU A 34 8.81 -2.02 7.01
N LYS A 35 8.89 -0.89 6.30
CA LYS A 35 9.00 0.45 6.90
C LYS A 35 7.94 1.36 6.32
N ALA A 36 7.36 2.20 7.17
CA ALA A 36 6.50 3.27 6.69
C ALA A 36 7.36 4.28 5.89
N TYR A 37 6.90 4.63 4.70
CA TYR A 37 7.51 5.65 3.86
C TYR A 37 7.02 7.04 4.27
N ASP A 38 7.86 8.06 4.10
CA ASP A 38 7.46 9.45 4.30
C ASP A 38 6.49 9.88 3.20
N LEU A 39 5.19 9.86 3.52
CA LEU A 39 4.12 10.15 2.56
C LEU A 39 4.13 11.62 2.08
N ALA A 40 4.80 12.54 2.77
CA ALA A 40 4.91 13.94 2.33
C ALA A 40 5.66 14.05 1.00
N ARG A 41 6.58 13.11 0.71
CA ARG A 41 7.30 13.06 -0.56
C ARG A 41 6.38 12.85 -1.76
N PHE A 42 5.27 12.13 -1.60
CA PHE A 42 4.28 12.02 -2.67
C PHE A 42 3.66 13.38 -3.02
N LYS A 43 3.38 14.23 -2.02
CA LYS A 43 2.85 15.59 -2.26
C LYS A 43 3.88 16.48 -2.94
N GLU A 44 5.13 16.44 -2.50
CA GLU A 44 6.23 17.18 -3.14
C GLU A 44 6.39 16.81 -4.62
N LEU A 45 6.15 15.54 -4.96
CA LEU A 45 6.17 15.03 -6.33
C LEU A 45 4.87 15.32 -7.12
N GLY A 46 3.90 16.03 -6.54
CA GLY A 46 2.64 16.38 -7.21
C GLY A 46 1.64 15.23 -7.33
N VAL A 47 1.75 14.20 -6.49
CA VAL A 47 0.76 13.11 -6.42
C VAL A 47 -0.53 13.63 -5.79
N ALA A 48 -1.64 13.39 -6.48
CA ALA A 48 -2.98 13.76 -6.02
C ALA A 48 -3.81 12.55 -5.56
N ARG A 49 -3.49 11.36 -6.09
CA ARG A 49 -4.12 10.08 -5.71
C ARG A 49 -3.04 9.07 -5.35
N LEU A 50 -3.14 8.47 -4.17
CA LEU A 50 -2.24 7.45 -3.67
C LEU A 50 -3.00 6.13 -3.57
N ASN A 51 -2.61 5.16 -4.38
CA ASN A 51 -3.05 3.78 -4.22
C ASN A 51 -2.16 3.15 -3.14
N ILE A 52 -2.77 2.67 -2.07
CA ILE A 52 -2.13 1.87 -1.04
C ILE A 52 -2.49 0.41 -1.31
N LEU A 53 -1.45 -0.40 -1.50
CA LEU A 53 -1.55 -1.75 -2.02
C LEU A 53 -0.37 -2.60 -1.56
N GLY A 54 -0.19 -3.75 -2.22
CA GLY A 54 0.97 -4.61 -2.13
C GLY A 54 0.71 -5.82 -1.26
N GLY A 55 1.26 -6.98 -1.67
CA GLY A 55 0.92 -8.28 -1.10
C GLY A 55 -0.55 -8.31 -0.66
N GLU A 56 -0.76 -8.38 0.65
CA GLU A 56 -2.02 -7.99 1.30
C GLU A 56 -1.79 -6.89 2.37
N PRO A 57 -2.30 -5.65 2.17
CA PRO A 57 -2.11 -4.55 3.12
C PRO A 57 -2.66 -4.81 4.52
N LEU A 58 -3.77 -5.54 4.64
CA LEU A 58 -4.41 -5.84 5.94
C LEU A 58 -3.54 -6.72 6.85
N LEU A 59 -2.42 -7.27 6.36
CA LEU A 59 -1.40 -7.93 7.19
C LEU A 59 -0.57 -6.95 8.04
N ARG A 60 -0.58 -5.65 7.72
CA ARG A 60 0.14 -4.63 8.49
C ARG A 60 -0.72 -4.08 9.62
N SER A 61 -0.27 -4.29 10.87
CA SER A 61 -0.93 -3.75 12.06
C SER A 61 -0.90 -2.22 12.15
N ASP A 62 0.05 -1.58 11.46
CA ASP A 62 0.19 -0.12 11.40
C ASP A 62 -0.49 0.52 10.17
N LEU A 63 -1.24 -0.25 9.38
CA LEU A 63 -1.97 0.27 8.22
C LEU A 63 -2.93 1.44 8.57
N PRO A 64 -3.72 1.40 9.66
CA PRO A 64 -4.60 2.53 10.02
C PRO A 64 -3.84 3.85 10.18
N GLN A 65 -2.63 3.81 10.75
CA GLN A 65 -1.77 4.97 10.95
C GLN A 65 -1.27 5.52 9.62
N ILE A 66 -0.87 4.64 8.68
CA ILE A 66 -0.46 5.02 7.32
C ILE A 66 -1.62 5.69 6.57
N LEU A 67 -2.82 5.10 6.63
CA LEU A 67 -4.02 5.66 6.01
C LEU A 67 -4.37 7.04 6.58
N GLN A 68 -4.29 7.19 7.91
CA GLN A 68 -4.54 8.46 8.58
C GLN A 68 -3.51 9.52 8.17
N GLN A 69 -2.23 9.16 8.08
CA GLN A 69 -1.18 10.07 7.60
C GLN A 69 -1.45 10.52 6.16
N ALA A 70 -1.83 9.61 5.27
CA ALA A 70 -2.16 9.94 3.88
C ALA A 70 -3.35 10.91 3.79
N LYS A 71 -4.40 10.68 4.59
CA LYS A 71 -5.57 11.58 4.66
C LYS A 71 -5.21 12.95 5.21
N ASN A 72 -4.37 13.03 6.25
CA ASN A 72 -3.91 14.30 6.83
C ASN A 72 -3.06 15.13 5.84
N LEU A 73 -2.53 14.52 4.78
CA LEU A 73 -1.78 15.18 3.71
C LEU A 73 -2.65 15.60 2.51
N ASP A 74 -3.98 15.50 2.62
CA ASP A 74 -4.92 15.75 1.52
C ASP A 74 -4.60 14.92 0.27
N LEU A 75 -4.24 13.65 0.46
CA LEU A 75 -4.15 12.67 -0.63
C LEU A 75 -5.51 12.01 -0.82
N ASN A 76 -5.93 11.83 -2.08
CA ASN A 76 -7.02 10.90 -2.39
C ASN A 76 -6.48 9.48 -2.26
N VAL A 77 -7.00 8.70 -1.33
CA VAL A 77 -6.47 7.38 -0.99
C VAL A 77 -7.42 6.30 -1.47
N ASP A 78 -6.89 5.36 -2.25
CA ASP A 78 -7.54 4.08 -2.56
C ASP A 78 -6.78 2.95 -1.85
N LEU A 79 -7.51 2.00 -1.25
CA LEU A 79 -6.93 0.81 -0.65
C LEU A 79 -7.30 -0.40 -1.52
N THR A 80 -6.30 -1.14 -1.99
CA THR A 80 -6.50 -2.42 -2.69
C THR A 80 -6.19 -3.56 -1.74
N THR A 81 -7.18 -4.40 -1.46
CA THR A 81 -7.09 -5.57 -0.56
C THR A 81 -7.82 -6.76 -1.17
N ASN A 82 -7.40 -7.98 -0.84
CA ASN A 82 -8.14 -9.20 -1.15
C ASN A 82 -9.41 -9.37 -0.29
N GLY A 83 -9.56 -8.56 0.77
CA GLY A 83 -10.74 -8.54 1.63
C GLY A 83 -10.87 -9.71 2.60
N ILE A 84 -9.97 -10.70 2.57
CA ILE A 84 -10.05 -11.91 3.42
C ILE A 84 -10.00 -11.57 4.91
N LEU A 85 -9.22 -10.53 5.26
CA LEU A 85 -9.03 -10.06 6.64
C LEU A 85 -9.91 -8.85 6.98
N TYR A 86 -10.76 -8.39 6.05
CA TYR A 86 -11.62 -7.25 6.30
C TYR A 86 -12.79 -7.69 7.21
N PRO A 87 -13.05 -7.00 8.33
CA PRO A 87 -14.17 -7.35 9.19
C PRO A 87 -15.52 -7.20 8.46
N GLU A 88 -16.45 -8.11 8.73
CA GLU A 88 -17.85 -8.01 8.28
C GLU A 88 -18.57 -6.78 8.85
#